data_AF-A0A318NXG7-F1
#
_entry.id   AF-A0A318NXG7-F1
#
_cell.length_a   1.000
_cell.length_b   1.000
_cell.length_c   1.000
_cell.angle_alpha   90.00
_cell.angle_beta   90.00
_cell.angle_gamma   90.00
#
_symmetry.space_group_name_H-M   'P 1'
#
loop_
_entity.id
_entity.type
_entity.pdbx_description
1 polymer ?
#
loop_
_entity_poly.entity_id
_entity_poly.type
_entity_poly.pdbx_seq_one_letter_code
_entity_poly.pdbx_strand_id
1 'polypeptide(L)'
;MKFVDEAAILVVAGDGGNGCVSFRREKYIPNGGPDGGDGGDGGDVYLLADENLNTLIDYRFEKSFRAERGQNGQSRDCTGKRGKDITVKVPVGTRVQDQGTGEILGDMTRHGQQLMVAKGGWHGLGNTRFKSSVNRAPRQKTLGTAGEARDILLELLLLADVGMLGLPNAGKSTFIRAVSAAKPKVADYPFTTLVPSLGVVRMDHEQSFVVADIPGLIEGASDGAGLGIRFLKHLERCRVLLHLVDIAPIDESNPVENAKVIINELNQYSENLAQKPRWLVFNKVDLVGAEEAAERAKAIAEDMGWEGKYYMISAANREGVNALCWDVMNFINSQPKAMAIEESAPEKVEFMWDDYHREQLAEVEAEADDDWDDDWDEDDDEGVEIVYQK
;
A
#
# COMPACT_ATOMS: atom_id res chain seq x y z
N MET A 1 15.15 -15.37 -8.54
CA MET A 1 13.99 -14.46 -8.56
C MET A 1 13.74 -13.94 -7.15
N LYS A 2 13.76 -12.62 -6.94
CA LYS A 2 13.69 -11.94 -5.64
C LYS A 2 12.29 -12.05 -5.00
N PHE A 3 12.27 -12.17 -3.67
CA PHE A 3 11.13 -11.87 -2.81
C PHE A 3 10.84 -10.39 -3.11
N VAL A 4 9.60 -10.08 -3.42
CA VAL A 4 9.22 -8.73 -3.84
C VAL A 4 8.49 -8.13 -2.66
N ASP A 5 9.23 -7.99 -1.55
CA ASP A 5 8.87 -7.02 -0.53
C ASP A 5 9.07 -5.61 -1.10
N GLU A 6 9.89 -5.50 -2.15
CA GLU A 6 10.16 -4.29 -2.92
C GLU A 6 9.57 -4.40 -4.33
N ALA A 7 8.55 -3.61 -4.65
CA ALA A 7 8.00 -3.50 -6.00
C ALA A 7 8.22 -2.10 -6.57
N ALA A 8 8.80 -2.02 -7.77
CA ALA A 8 8.93 -0.78 -8.51
C ALA A 8 7.79 -0.65 -9.51
N ILE A 9 6.98 0.40 -9.38
CA ILE A 9 5.88 0.70 -10.29
C ILE A 9 5.96 2.12 -10.82
N LEU A 10 5.62 2.29 -12.10
CA LEU A 10 5.47 3.56 -12.76
C LEU A 10 4.02 4.02 -12.62
N VAL A 11 3.80 5.13 -11.93
CA VAL A 11 2.51 5.80 -11.83
C VAL A 11 2.49 7.01 -12.74
N VAL A 12 1.45 7.12 -13.57
CA VAL A 12 1.25 8.24 -14.49
C VAL A 12 -0.15 8.80 -14.27
N ALA A 13 -0.24 10.03 -13.79
CA ALA A 13 -1.50 10.73 -13.68
C ALA A 13 -2.02 11.16 -15.06
N GLY A 14 -3.31 11.48 -15.13
CA GLY A 14 -3.93 11.92 -16.37
C GLY A 14 -3.47 13.33 -16.74
N ASP A 15 -3.26 13.60 -18.02
CA ASP A 15 -3.01 14.97 -18.47
C ASP A 15 -4.30 15.81 -18.42
N GLY A 16 -4.14 17.12 -18.34
CA GLY A 16 -5.23 18.05 -18.52
C GLY A 16 -5.81 18.03 -19.94
N GLY A 17 -7.11 18.25 -20.03
CA GLY A 17 -7.80 18.53 -21.27
C GLY A 17 -7.42 19.90 -21.81
N ASN A 18 -7.33 20.05 -23.13
CA ASN A 18 -7.00 21.33 -23.75
C ASN A 18 -8.22 22.26 -23.78
N GLY A 19 -7.99 23.57 -23.64
CA GLY A 19 -9.02 24.57 -23.91
C GLY A 19 -9.44 24.59 -25.37
N CYS A 20 -10.68 25.00 -25.63
CA CYS A 20 -11.20 25.17 -26.98
C CYS A 20 -11.09 26.63 -27.43
N VAL A 21 -10.83 26.86 -28.72
CA VAL A 21 -11.08 28.16 -29.34
C VAL A 21 -12.33 28.00 -30.20
N SER A 22 -13.42 28.62 -29.78
CA SER A 22 -14.64 28.65 -30.56
C SER A 22 -15.32 30.00 -30.51
N PHE A 23 -16.17 30.25 -31.51
CA PHE A 23 -16.97 31.47 -31.61
C PHE A 23 -18.41 31.08 -31.93
N ARG A 24 -19.35 31.76 -31.30
CA ARG A 24 -20.78 31.54 -31.55
C ARG A 24 -21.10 31.89 -33.00
N ARG A 25 -21.66 30.93 -33.73
CA ARG A 25 -22.11 31.12 -35.12
C ARG A 25 -23.61 30.88 -35.19
N GLU A 26 -24.36 31.94 -35.37
CA GLU A 26 -25.82 31.91 -35.53
C GLU A 26 -26.21 32.62 -36.83
N LYS A 27 -27.26 32.14 -37.51
CA LYS A 27 -27.66 32.61 -38.86
C LYS A 27 -27.92 34.12 -38.93
N TYR A 28 -28.34 34.73 -37.82
CA TYR A 28 -28.69 36.16 -37.73
C TYR A 28 -27.69 36.98 -36.90
N ILE A 29 -26.59 36.39 -36.43
CA ILE A 29 -25.55 37.08 -35.64
C ILE A 29 -24.23 37.02 -36.42
N PRO A 30 -23.81 38.12 -37.07
CA PRO A 30 -22.63 38.11 -37.94
C PRO A 30 -21.32 37.86 -37.19
N ASN A 31 -21.16 38.38 -35.96
CA ASN A 31 -19.98 38.18 -35.11
C ASN A 31 -20.42 37.78 -33.69
N GLY A 32 -20.57 36.48 -33.44
CA GLY A 32 -20.81 35.99 -32.09
C GLY A 32 -19.56 36.08 -31.20
N GLY A 33 -19.77 36.23 -29.90
CA GLY A 33 -18.69 36.23 -28.92
C GLY A 33 -17.95 34.88 -28.86
N PRO A 34 -16.80 34.84 -28.16
CA PRO A 34 -16.10 33.58 -27.88
C PRO A 34 -17.01 32.63 -27.09
N ASP A 35 -17.00 31.34 -27.43
CA ASP A 35 -17.72 30.26 -26.75
C ASP A 35 -16.92 28.97 -26.63
N GLY A 36 -15.60 29.08 -26.50
CA GLY A 36 -14.73 27.94 -26.26
C GLY A 36 -14.69 27.60 -24.78
N GLY A 37 -15.16 26.40 -24.44
CA GLY A 37 -15.09 25.88 -23.07
C GLY A 37 -13.66 25.52 -22.64
N ASP A 38 -13.50 25.45 -21.31
CA ASP A 38 -12.28 24.99 -20.64
C ASP A 38 -12.14 23.46 -20.78
N GLY A 39 -10.91 22.94 -20.67
CA GLY A 39 -10.66 21.50 -20.58
C GLY A 39 -11.18 20.90 -19.26
N GLY A 40 -11.16 19.58 -19.16
CA GLY A 40 -11.33 18.86 -17.89
C GLY A 40 -9.98 18.54 -17.26
N ASP A 41 -9.94 18.41 -15.93
CA ASP A 41 -8.73 17.98 -15.22
C ASP A 41 -8.38 16.52 -15.51
N GLY A 42 -7.10 16.20 -15.37
CA GLY A 42 -6.61 14.83 -15.39
C GLY A 42 -7.07 14.04 -14.15
N GLY A 43 -7.16 12.71 -14.30
CA GLY A 43 -7.38 11.83 -13.16
C GLY A 43 -6.12 11.69 -12.29
N ASP A 44 -6.32 11.58 -10.98
CA ASP A 44 -5.26 11.38 -10.00
C ASP A 44 -4.92 9.89 -9.81
N VAL A 45 -3.73 9.61 -9.26
CA VAL A 45 -3.31 8.27 -8.85
C VAL A 45 -3.23 8.20 -7.32
N TYR A 46 -4.02 7.31 -6.74
CA TYR A 46 -4.05 7.06 -5.30
C TYR A 46 -3.54 5.65 -4.97
N LEU A 47 -2.81 5.51 -3.88
CA LEU A 47 -2.61 4.24 -3.20
C LEU A 47 -3.68 4.06 -2.13
N LEU A 48 -4.28 2.89 -2.07
CA LEU A 48 -5.24 2.52 -1.03
C LEU A 48 -4.70 1.30 -0.27
N ALA A 49 -4.55 1.45 1.04
CA ALA A 49 -4.16 0.36 1.91
C ALA A 49 -5.32 -0.64 2.09
N ASP A 50 -5.19 -1.84 1.54
CA ASP A 50 -6.13 -2.93 1.72
C ASP A 50 -5.55 -3.96 2.71
N GLU A 51 -6.37 -4.40 3.66
CA GLU A 51 -5.94 -5.34 4.70
C GLU A 51 -6.01 -6.80 4.24
N ASN A 52 -6.74 -7.04 3.14
CA ASN A 52 -6.89 -8.34 2.50
C ASN A 52 -5.66 -8.69 1.65
N LEU A 53 -4.89 -7.68 1.23
CA LEU A 53 -3.65 -7.85 0.50
C LEU A 53 -2.49 -8.02 1.48
N ASN A 54 -1.74 -9.12 1.31
CA ASN A 54 -0.61 -9.44 2.19
C ASN A 54 0.74 -9.37 1.45
N THR A 55 0.77 -9.27 0.11
CA THR A 55 2.00 -9.26 -0.68
C THR A 55 1.96 -8.24 -1.83
N LEU A 56 3.13 -7.78 -2.29
CA LEU A 56 3.28 -6.86 -3.44
C LEU A 56 3.56 -7.61 -4.76
N ILE A 57 3.20 -8.89 -4.84
CA ILE A 57 3.60 -9.74 -5.97
C ILE A 57 2.93 -9.35 -7.29
N ASP A 58 1.70 -8.83 -7.24
CA ASP A 58 0.91 -8.47 -8.41
C ASP A 58 1.56 -7.32 -9.19
N TYR A 59 2.22 -6.40 -8.48
CA TYR A 59 2.96 -5.27 -9.02
C TYR A 59 4.22 -5.62 -9.80
N ARG A 60 4.62 -6.90 -9.77
CA ARG A 60 5.72 -7.38 -10.62
C ARG A 60 5.28 -7.59 -12.06
N PHE A 61 4.02 -7.99 -12.26
CA PHE A 61 3.46 -8.27 -13.56
C PHE A 61 2.92 -6.99 -14.18
N GLU A 62 2.15 -6.22 -13.42
CA GLU A 62 1.62 -4.92 -13.83
C GLU A 62 2.45 -3.81 -13.20
N LYS A 63 3.35 -3.23 -14.00
CA LYS A 63 4.28 -2.19 -13.55
C LYS A 63 3.86 -0.77 -13.89
N SER A 64 2.84 -0.57 -14.72
CA SER A 64 2.44 0.77 -15.16
C SER A 64 0.97 0.99 -14.90
N PHE A 65 0.67 2.01 -14.09
CA PHE A 65 -0.68 2.45 -13.77
C PHE A 65 -0.87 3.84 -14.33
N ARG A 66 -1.87 4.00 -15.21
CA ARG A 66 -2.15 5.27 -15.89
C ARG A 66 -3.58 5.71 -15.62
N ALA A 67 -3.75 6.91 -15.08
CA ALA A 67 -5.06 7.53 -14.92
C ALA A 67 -5.57 8.10 -16.26
N GLU A 68 -6.88 8.35 -16.34
CA GLU A 68 -7.50 8.83 -17.58
C GLU A 68 -7.20 10.33 -17.79
N ARG A 69 -6.96 10.71 -19.04
CA ARG A 69 -6.78 12.11 -19.45
C ARG A 69 -8.11 12.88 -19.38
N GLY A 70 -8.04 14.15 -18.96
CA GLY A 70 -9.17 15.08 -19.02
C GLY A 70 -9.65 15.33 -20.46
N GLN A 71 -10.96 15.50 -20.64
CA GLN A 71 -11.52 15.77 -21.97
C GLN A 71 -11.23 17.22 -22.40
N ASN A 72 -11.04 17.43 -23.71
CA ASN A 72 -10.89 18.78 -24.23
C ASN A 72 -12.19 19.58 -24.10
N GLY A 73 -12.06 20.89 -23.95
CA GLY A 73 -13.19 21.81 -24.05
C GLY A 73 -13.83 21.75 -25.44
N GLN A 74 -15.11 22.09 -25.50
CA GLN A 74 -15.90 22.08 -26.73
C GLN A 74 -16.49 23.47 -27.00
N SER A 75 -17.11 23.63 -28.16
CA SER A 75 -17.88 24.84 -28.49
C SER A 75 -19.11 24.98 -27.59
N ARG A 76 -19.73 26.17 -27.59
CA ARG A 76 -20.90 26.53 -26.77
C ARG A 76 -20.61 26.56 -25.26
N ASP A 77 -19.42 27.03 -24.89
CA ASP A 77 -18.94 27.13 -23.50
C ASP A 77 -19.03 25.80 -22.74
N CYS A 78 -18.86 24.68 -23.46
CA CYS A 78 -18.96 23.35 -22.90
C CYS A 78 -17.60 22.90 -22.35
N THR A 79 -17.50 22.78 -21.02
CA THR A 79 -16.28 22.35 -20.33
C THR A 79 -16.06 20.84 -20.47
N GLY A 80 -14.79 20.44 -20.56
CA GLY A 80 -14.39 19.04 -20.62
C GLY A 80 -14.66 18.31 -19.30
N LYS A 81 -14.99 17.02 -19.37
CA LYS A 81 -15.10 16.16 -18.18
C LYS A 81 -13.72 15.84 -17.59
N ARG A 82 -13.66 15.76 -16.27
CA ARG A 82 -12.49 15.25 -15.53
C ARG A 82 -12.22 13.78 -15.90
N GLY A 83 -10.96 13.42 -16.02
CA GLY A 83 -10.52 12.03 -16.18
C GLY A 83 -10.84 11.18 -14.94
N LYS A 84 -11.06 9.88 -15.13
CA LYS A 84 -11.20 8.95 -14.01
C LYS A 84 -9.88 8.74 -13.27
N ASP A 85 -9.97 8.81 -11.96
CA ASP A 85 -8.89 8.50 -11.03
C ASP A 85 -8.60 6.98 -11.03
N ILE A 86 -7.36 6.61 -10.74
CA ILE A 86 -6.96 5.21 -10.57
C ILE A 86 -6.50 4.97 -9.14
N THR A 87 -6.98 3.87 -8.56
CA THR A 87 -6.62 3.47 -7.20
C THR A 87 -5.84 2.17 -7.24
N VAL A 88 -4.63 2.20 -6.70
CA VAL A 88 -3.69 1.09 -6.63
C VAL A 88 -3.73 0.52 -5.21
N LYS A 89 -4.13 -0.74 -5.05
CA LYS A 89 -4.36 -1.33 -3.72
C LYS A 89 -3.08 -1.96 -3.15
N VAL A 90 -2.56 -1.45 -2.05
CA VAL A 90 -1.33 -1.99 -1.42
C VAL A 90 -1.63 -2.62 -0.07
N PRO A 91 -0.84 -3.61 0.38
CA PRO A 91 -0.94 -4.12 1.74
C PRO A 91 -0.77 -3.01 2.79
N VAL A 92 -1.39 -3.21 3.95
CA VAL A 92 -1.06 -2.40 5.14
C VAL A 92 0.39 -2.68 5.56
N GLY A 93 1.14 -1.65 5.91
CA GLY A 93 2.57 -1.69 6.22
C GLY A 93 3.49 -1.45 5.03
N THR A 94 2.95 -1.04 3.87
CA THR A 94 3.75 -0.63 2.71
C THR A 94 4.29 0.79 2.91
N ARG A 95 5.61 0.93 2.82
CA ARG A 95 6.34 2.18 2.69
C ARG A 95 6.43 2.58 1.21
N VAL A 96 6.14 3.83 0.92
CA VAL A 96 6.14 4.37 -0.44
C VAL A 96 7.28 5.36 -0.57
N GLN A 97 8.21 5.08 -1.47
CA GLN A 97 9.38 5.92 -1.76
C GLN A 97 9.40 6.30 -3.24
N ASP A 98 9.79 7.51 -3.56
CA ASP A 98 10.07 7.91 -4.94
C ASP A 98 11.47 7.46 -5.36
N GLN A 99 11.62 6.75 -6.48
CA GLN A 99 12.92 6.30 -6.98
C GLN A 99 13.77 7.43 -7.55
N GLY A 100 13.15 8.50 -8.05
CA GLY A 100 13.87 9.63 -8.63
C GLY A 100 14.54 10.47 -7.56
N THR A 101 13.83 10.75 -6.46
CA THR A 101 14.32 11.64 -5.39
C THR A 101 14.83 10.88 -4.17
N GLY A 102 14.44 9.62 -3.98
CA GLY A 102 14.71 8.85 -2.77
C GLY A 102 13.88 9.29 -1.56
N GLU A 103 12.93 10.21 -1.75
CA GLU A 103 12.07 10.72 -0.68
C GLU A 103 10.98 9.72 -0.32
N ILE A 104 10.70 9.59 0.97
CA ILE A 104 9.62 8.75 1.48
C ILE A 104 8.33 9.58 1.42
N LEU A 105 7.43 9.22 0.50
CA LEU A 105 6.14 9.88 0.31
C LEU A 105 5.18 9.61 1.46
N GLY A 106 5.28 8.43 2.08
CA GLY A 106 4.50 8.06 3.25
C GLY A 106 4.46 6.57 3.53
N ASP A 107 4.04 6.23 4.74
CA ASP A 107 3.82 4.86 5.20
C ASP A 107 2.31 4.56 5.30
N MET A 108 1.89 3.45 4.70
CA MET A 108 0.50 3.00 4.66
C MET A 108 0.20 2.16 5.91
N THR A 109 -0.21 2.79 7.01
CA THR A 109 -0.32 2.13 8.33
C THR A 109 -1.71 1.62 8.66
N ARG A 110 -2.77 2.16 8.04
CA ARG A 110 -4.16 1.83 8.35
C ARG A 110 -4.92 1.28 7.15
N HIS A 111 -5.84 0.35 7.38
CA HIS A 111 -6.76 -0.09 6.34
C HIS A 111 -7.63 1.07 5.85
N GLY A 112 -7.83 1.15 4.53
CA GLY A 112 -8.57 2.23 3.87
C GLY A 112 -7.83 3.56 3.80
N GLN A 113 -6.59 3.65 4.32
CA GLN A 113 -5.77 4.85 4.16
C GLN A 113 -5.51 5.09 2.68
N GLN A 114 -5.76 6.33 2.24
CA GLN A 114 -5.49 6.78 0.88
C GLN A 114 -4.30 7.73 0.89
N LEU A 115 -3.34 7.49 0.00
CA LEU A 115 -2.20 8.36 -0.23
C LEU A 115 -2.20 8.76 -1.70
N MET A 116 -2.24 10.07 -1.99
CA MET A 116 -2.10 10.57 -3.36
C MET A 116 -0.63 10.51 -3.76
N VAL A 117 -0.34 9.87 -4.89
CA VAL A 117 1.05 9.62 -5.31
C VAL A 117 1.43 10.38 -6.57
N ALA A 118 0.47 10.59 -7.46
CA ALA A 118 0.66 11.42 -8.64
C ALA A 118 -0.60 12.26 -8.86
N LYS A 119 -0.40 13.57 -8.97
CA LYS A 119 -1.48 14.54 -9.23
C LYS A 119 -1.72 14.69 -10.73
N GLY A 120 -2.99 14.72 -11.11
CA GLY A 120 -3.46 14.97 -12.47
C GLY A 120 -3.12 16.37 -12.95
N GLY A 121 -2.94 16.48 -14.26
CA GLY A 121 -2.71 17.74 -14.94
C GLY A 121 -3.94 18.64 -14.86
N TRP A 122 -3.70 19.94 -14.73
CA TRP A 122 -4.71 20.98 -14.74
C TRP A 122 -5.29 21.17 -16.14
N HIS A 123 -6.58 21.46 -16.18
CA HIS A 123 -7.27 21.82 -17.41
C HIS A 123 -6.70 23.07 -18.08
N GLY A 124 -6.71 23.06 -19.41
CA GLY A 124 -6.43 24.22 -20.24
C GLY A 124 -7.63 25.17 -20.32
N LEU A 125 -7.36 26.46 -20.38
CA LEU A 125 -8.34 27.53 -20.46
C LEU A 125 -8.79 27.75 -21.90
N GLY A 126 -10.11 27.82 -22.10
CA GLY A 126 -10.73 28.15 -23.37
C GLY A 126 -10.60 29.64 -23.70
N ASN A 127 -10.91 30.01 -24.95
CA ASN A 127 -10.80 31.41 -25.36
C ASN A 127 -11.77 32.35 -24.63
N THR A 128 -12.87 31.82 -24.07
CA THR A 128 -13.81 32.61 -23.25
C THR A 128 -13.13 33.25 -22.04
N ARG A 129 -12.10 32.61 -21.45
CA ARG A 129 -11.34 33.12 -20.28
C ARG A 129 -10.43 34.30 -20.61
N PHE A 130 -9.96 34.40 -21.85
CA PHE A 130 -9.06 35.47 -22.31
C PHE A 130 -9.80 36.72 -22.80
N LYS A 131 -11.12 36.80 -22.55
CA LYS A 131 -11.95 37.91 -22.98
C LYS A 131 -11.78 39.08 -22.00
N SER A 132 -11.32 40.22 -22.50
CA SER A 132 -11.24 41.47 -21.73
C SER A 132 -12.04 42.58 -22.41
N SER A 133 -12.20 43.71 -21.73
CA SER A 133 -12.83 44.93 -22.27
C SER A 133 -12.14 45.38 -23.58
N VAL A 134 -10.82 45.20 -23.64
CA VAL A 134 -9.95 45.52 -24.77
C VAL A 134 -9.93 44.40 -25.82
N ASN A 135 -9.83 43.13 -25.38
CA ASN A 135 -9.77 41.96 -26.27
C ASN A 135 -11.11 41.19 -26.29
N ARG A 136 -12.03 41.62 -27.15
CA ARG A 136 -13.39 41.05 -27.22
C ARG A 136 -13.50 39.72 -27.97
N ALA A 137 -12.53 39.39 -28.82
CA ALA A 137 -12.52 38.17 -29.64
C ALA A 137 -11.18 37.42 -29.56
N PRO A 138 -10.79 36.97 -28.35
CA PRO A 138 -9.54 36.24 -28.15
C PRO A 138 -9.53 34.94 -28.96
N ARG A 139 -8.40 34.69 -29.62
CA ARG A 139 -8.09 33.43 -30.32
C ARG A 139 -7.06 32.59 -29.57
N GLN A 140 -6.75 32.99 -28.34
CA GLN A 140 -5.82 32.31 -27.46
C GLN A 140 -6.54 31.19 -26.71
N LYS A 141 -5.81 30.12 -26.44
CA LYS A 141 -6.20 29.03 -25.53
C LYS A 141 -4.93 28.53 -24.85
N THR A 142 -5.08 27.96 -23.67
CA THR A 142 -4.00 27.19 -23.06
C THR A 142 -4.23 25.70 -23.24
N LEU A 143 -3.13 24.97 -23.36
CA LEU A 143 -3.13 23.51 -23.32
C LEU A 143 -3.25 23.07 -21.87
N GLY A 144 -3.81 21.87 -21.65
CA GLY A 144 -3.78 21.28 -20.32
C GLY A 144 -2.35 20.98 -19.90
N THR A 145 -2.06 21.05 -18.60
CA THR A 145 -0.73 20.68 -18.09
C THR A 145 -0.57 19.15 -18.11
N ALA A 146 0.67 18.69 -18.20
CA ALA A 146 0.96 17.26 -18.11
C ALA A 146 0.70 16.76 -16.69
N GLY A 147 0.17 15.55 -16.57
CA GLY A 147 0.05 14.87 -15.28
C GLY A 147 1.42 14.48 -14.72
N GLU A 148 1.51 14.35 -13.40
CA GLU A 148 2.74 13.86 -12.79
C GLU A 148 3.01 12.41 -13.18
N ALA A 149 4.26 12.10 -13.50
CA ALA A 149 4.74 10.75 -13.71
C ALA A 149 5.88 10.48 -12.73
N ARG A 150 5.75 9.45 -11.90
CA ARG A 150 6.73 9.07 -10.89
C ARG A 150 6.98 7.57 -10.93
N ASP A 151 8.25 7.20 -10.77
CA ASP A 151 8.64 5.83 -10.49
C ASP A 151 8.69 5.67 -8.98
N ILE A 152 7.81 4.85 -8.42
CA ILE A 152 7.74 4.62 -6.98
C ILE A 152 8.21 3.22 -6.63
N LEU A 153 8.94 3.15 -5.52
CA LEU A 153 9.34 1.93 -4.85
C LEU A 153 8.40 1.70 -3.66
N LEU A 154 7.75 0.55 -3.68
CA LEU A 154 6.90 0.06 -2.60
C LEU A 154 7.66 -0.97 -1.80
N GLU A 155 7.87 -0.72 -0.51
CA GLU A 155 8.56 -1.64 0.40
C GLU A 155 7.60 -2.13 1.49
N LEU A 156 7.40 -3.44 1.61
CA LEU A 156 6.57 -4.03 2.66
C LEU A 156 7.40 -4.25 3.93
N LEU A 157 7.02 -3.60 5.03
CA LEU A 157 7.70 -3.71 6.33
C LEU A 157 7.25 -4.93 7.17
N LEU A 158 6.24 -5.69 6.73
CA LEU A 158 5.69 -6.84 7.45
C LEU A 158 6.37 -8.16 7.09
N LEU A 159 6.75 -8.94 8.11
CA LEU A 159 7.63 -10.11 7.97
C LEU A 159 6.90 -11.47 7.79
N ALA A 160 5.78 -11.74 8.48
CA ALA A 160 5.03 -12.99 8.30
C ALA A 160 3.66 -13.02 8.99
N ASP A 161 2.68 -13.65 8.33
CA ASP A 161 1.35 -13.96 8.88
C ASP A 161 1.36 -15.25 9.70
N VAL A 162 2.17 -16.22 9.29
CA VAL A 162 2.23 -17.57 9.86
C VAL A 162 3.65 -17.88 10.33
N GLY A 163 3.78 -18.27 11.59
CA GLY A 163 5.06 -18.70 12.16
C GLY A 163 5.13 -20.22 12.28
N MET A 164 6.25 -20.83 11.90
CA MET A 164 6.46 -22.27 12.06
C MET A 164 7.40 -22.61 13.22
N LEU A 165 6.96 -23.53 14.07
CA LEU A 165 7.67 -24.03 15.24
C LEU A 165 8.00 -25.52 15.08
N GLY A 166 9.04 -25.99 15.76
CA GLY A 166 9.48 -27.39 15.69
C GLY A 166 10.98 -27.52 15.84
N LEU A 167 11.45 -28.75 16.01
CA LEU A 167 12.87 -29.05 16.17
C LEU A 167 13.65 -28.89 14.85
N PRO A 168 14.98 -28.74 14.93
CA PRO A 168 15.86 -28.97 13.79
C PRO A 168 15.53 -30.34 13.19
N ASN A 169 15.37 -30.44 11.87
CA ASN A 169 14.99 -31.67 11.14
C ASN A 169 13.50 -32.09 11.17
N ALA A 170 12.61 -31.30 11.79
CA ALA A 170 11.15 -31.51 11.68
C ALA A 170 10.60 -31.33 10.24
N GLY A 171 11.44 -30.84 9.31
CA GLY A 171 11.08 -30.64 7.91
C GLY A 171 10.47 -29.27 7.58
N LYS A 172 10.66 -28.27 8.46
CA LYS A 172 10.20 -26.88 8.26
C LYS A 172 10.61 -26.27 6.92
N SER A 173 11.90 -26.27 6.61
CA SER A 173 12.40 -25.70 5.36
C SER A 173 11.92 -26.49 4.14
N THR A 174 11.68 -27.79 4.28
CA THR A 174 11.07 -28.63 3.23
C THR A 174 9.62 -28.25 3.01
N PHE A 175 8.86 -28.02 4.09
CA PHE A 175 7.49 -27.54 4.02
C PHE A 175 7.41 -26.18 3.30
N ILE A 176 8.22 -25.19 3.68
CA ILE A 176 8.25 -23.87 3.01
C ILE A 176 8.52 -24.04 1.51
N ARG A 177 9.48 -24.88 1.13
CA ARG A 177 9.78 -25.15 -0.29
C ARG A 177 8.64 -25.82 -1.03
N ALA A 178 7.82 -26.61 -0.35
CA ALA A 178 6.67 -27.28 -0.93
C ALA A 178 5.48 -26.33 -1.13
N VAL A 179 5.22 -25.44 -0.17
CA VAL A 179 4.08 -24.49 -0.22
C VAL A 179 4.36 -23.20 -0.98
N SER A 180 5.62 -22.79 -1.07
CA SER A 180 5.96 -21.48 -1.59
C SER A 180 5.81 -21.42 -3.11
N ALA A 181 4.98 -20.51 -3.59
CA ALA A 181 4.80 -20.22 -5.02
C ALA A 181 6.07 -19.56 -5.63
N ALA A 182 6.89 -18.93 -4.79
CA ALA A 182 8.20 -18.41 -5.12
C ALA A 182 9.31 -19.30 -4.53
N LYS A 183 10.52 -19.29 -5.11
CA LYS A 183 11.66 -19.99 -4.48
C LYS A 183 11.92 -19.36 -3.10
N PRO A 184 11.87 -20.12 -1.99
CA PRO A 184 12.09 -19.59 -0.66
C PRO A 184 13.42 -18.85 -0.61
N LYS A 185 13.39 -17.61 -0.14
CA LYS A 185 14.58 -16.80 -0.03
C LYS A 185 14.98 -16.64 1.43
N VAL A 186 16.30 -16.60 1.55
CA VAL A 186 17.08 -16.41 2.76
C VAL A 186 17.15 -14.88 2.89
N ALA A 187 16.46 -14.30 3.87
CA ALA A 187 16.32 -12.86 4.01
C ALA A 187 17.29 -12.29 5.04
N ASP A 188 18.33 -11.60 4.57
CA ASP A 188 19.42 -11.06 5.39
C ASP A 188 19.00 -9.75 6.07
N TYR A 189 18.12 -9.82 7.06
CA TYR A 189 17.74 -8.63 7.82
C TYR A 189 18.87 -8.19 8.76
N PRO A 190 19.10 -6.87 8.94
CA PRO A 190 20.21 -6.32 9.73
C PRO A 190 20.14 -6.67 11.23
N PHE A 191 19.06 -7.30 11.67
CA PHE A 191 18.80 -7.70 13.06
C PHE A 191 18.68 -9.23 13.25
N THR A 192 18.92 -10.05 12.22
CA THR A 192 18.89 -11.52 12.34
C THR A 192 20.31 -12.09 12.34
N THR A 193 20.65 -12.90 13.34
CA THR A 193 21.94 -13.63 13.40
C THR A 193 21.91 -14.93 12.59
N LEU A 194 20.73 -15.53 12.44
CA LEU A 194 20.47 -16.69 11.60
C LEU A 194 19.40 -16.30 10.58
N VAL A 195 19.70 -16.54 9.31
CA VAL A 195 18.84 -16.07 8.24
C VAL A 195 17.55 -16.89 8.19
N PRO A 196 16.37 -16.29 8.46
CA PRO A 196 15.12 -17.03 8.46
C PRO A 196 14.74 -17.45 7.03
N SER A 197 14.15 -18.63 6.90
CA SER A 197 13.55 -19.09 5.65
C SER A 197 12.12 -18.56 5.57
N LEU A 198 11.83 -17.75 4.55
CA LEU A 198 10.50 -17.22 4.29
C LEU A 198 9.92 -17.85 3.02
N GLY A 199 8.61 -18.09 3.03
CA GLY A 199 7.85 -18.57 1.87
C GLY A 199 6.56 -17.79 1.68
N VAL A 200 6.22 -17.53 0.42
CA VAL A 200 4.94 -16.92 0.04
C VAL A 200 4.02 -18.00 -0.47
N VAL A 201 2.91 -18.22 0.22
CA VAL A 201 1.88 -19.15 -0.21
C VAL A 201 0.82 -18.36 -0.96
N ARG A 202 0.59 -18.71 -2.23
CA ARG A 202 -0.47 -18.10 -3.06
C ARG A 202 -1.58 -19.13 -3.25
N MET A 203 -2.77 -18.81 -2.78
CA MET A 203 -3.95 -19.65 -2.95
C MET A 203 -4.78 -19.20 -4.14
N ASP A 204 -4.96 -17.87 -4.32
CA ASP A 204 -5.71 -17.26 -5.43
C ASP A 204 -5.14 -15.88 -5.83
N HIS A 205 -5.77 -15.19 -6.79
CA HIS A 205 -5.33 -13.88 -7.31
C HIS A 205 -5.26 -12.77 -6.28
N GLU A 206 -6.10 -12.79 -5.24
CA GLU A 206 -6.10 -11.80 -4.15
C GLU A 206 -5.77 -12.42 -2.78
N GLN A 207 -5.49 -13.73 -2.73
CA GLN A 207 -5.29 -14.47 -1.49
C GLN A 207 -3.88 -15.05 -1.42
N SER A 208 -3.03 -14.34 -0.69
CA SER A 208 -1.66 -14.74 -0.38
C SER A 208 -1.39 -14.59 1.13
N PHE A 209 -0.45 -15.36 1.67
CA PHE A 209 0.06 -15.14 3.02
C PHE A 209 1.54 -15.50 3.10
N VAL A 210 2.23 -14.91 4.07
CA VAL A 210 3.67 -15.14 4.28
C VAL A 210 3.89 -16.09 5.44
N VAL A 211 4.65 -17.16 5.19
CA VAL A 211 5.09 -18.13 6.19
C VAL A 211 6.55 -17.88 6.52
N ALA A 212 6.85 -17.67 7.80
CA ALA A 212 8.21 -17.62 8.32
C ALA A 212 8.56 -18.92 9.05
N ASP A 213 9.74 -19.46 8.74
CA ASP A 213 10.42 -20.34 9.68
C ASP A 213 10.84 -19.51 10.89
N ILE A 214 10.56 -20.01 12.09
CA ILE A 214 11.12 -19.49 13.32
C ILE A 214 12.35 -20.35 13.59
N PRO A 215 13.56 -19.87 13.23
CA PRO A 215 14.78 -20.56 13.60
C PRO A 215 14.77 -20.73 15.12
N GLY A 216 15.17 -21.92 15.58
CA GLY A 216 15.04 -22.34 16.97
C GLY A 216 15.31 -21.20 17.95
N LEU A 217 14.38 -21.04 18.89
CA LEU A 217 14.50 -20.18 20.06
C LEU A 217 15.90 -20.41 20.64
N ILE A 218 16.80 -19.48 20.31
CA ILE A 218 18.25 -19.72 20.37
C ILE A 218 18.61 -20.04 21.82
N GLU A 219 19.39 -21.11 22.05
CA GLU A 219 20.15 -21.28 23.28
C GLU A 219 20.95 -19.99 23.53
N GLY A 220 20.46 -19.11 24.41
CA GLY A 220 21.07 -17.80 24.69
C GLY A 220 20.29 -16.56 24.26
N ALA A 221 19.05 -16.66 23.76
CA ALA A 221 18.21 -15.48 23.54
C ALA A 221 17.81 -14.75 24.86
N SER A 222 17.88 -15.46 25.99
CA SER A 222 17.70 -14.94 27.35
C SER A 222 18.89 -14.10 27.85
N ASP A 223 20.08 -14.18 27.23
CA ASP A 223 21.33 -13.55 27.73
C ASP A 223 21.67 -12.17 27.11
N GLY A 224 20.68 -11.42 26.61
CA GLY A 224 20.79 -9.95 26.54
C GLY A 224 21.38 -9.32 25.26
N ALA A 225 21.49 -10.04 24.14
CA ALA A 225 21.75 -9.41 22.85
C ALA A 225 20.44 -8.88 22.25
N GLY A 226 20.12 -7.59 22.43
CA GLY A 226 18.85 -6.94 22.03
C GLY A 226 18.39 -7.05 20.55
N LEU A 227 19.05 -7.86 19.72
CA LEU A 227 18.61 -8.27 18.39
C LEU A 227 17.44 -9.27 18.42
N GLY A 228 17.42 -10.21 19.38
CA GLY A 228 16.38 -11.23 19.48
C GLY A 228 14.99 -10.67 19.81
N ILE A 229 14.93 -9.67 20.68
CA ILE A 229 13.68 -9.00 21.10
C ILE A 229 13.00 -8.31 19.91
N ARG A 230 13.76 -7.69 18.99
CA ARG A 230 13.17 -7.07 17.79
C ARG A 230 12.60 -8.13 16.86
N PHE A 231 13.30 -9.22 16.57
CA PHE A 231 12.77 -10.33 15.76
C PHE A 231 11.50 -10.91 16.37
N LEU A 232 11.49 -11.11 17.69
CA LEU A 232 10.33 -11.62 18.42
C LEU A 232 9.15 -10.63 18.41
N LYS A 233 9.39 -9.31 18.50
CA LYS A 233 8.33 -8.29 18.33
C LYS A 233 7.66 -8.35 16.95
N HIS A 234 8.38 -8.82 15.92
CA HIS A 234 7.79 -9.06 14.59
C HIS A 234 7.04 -10.39 14.54
N LEU A 235 7.50 -11.39 15.28
CA LEU A 235 6.87 -12.71 15.42
C LEU A 235 5.59 -12.64 16.28
N GLU A 236 5.51 -11.67 17.18
CA GLU A 236 4.29 -11.25 17.87
C GLU A 236 3.21 -10.72 16.91
N ARG A 237 3.53 -10.42 15.64
CA ARG A 237 2.53 -10.09 14.61
C ARG A 237 2.02 -11.31 13.82
N CYS A 238 2.62 -12.50 13.99
CA CYS A 238 2.08 -13.72 13.38
C CYS A 238 0.71 -14.06 13.97
N ARG A 239 -0.28 -14.37 13.14
CA ARG A 239 -1.65 -14.67 13.59
C ARG A 239 -1.79 -16.09 14.09
N VAL A 240 -1.11 -17.03 13.44
CA VAL A 240 -1.17 -18.46 13.74
C VAL A 240 0.23 -19.06 13.79
N LEU A 241 0.41 -20.02 14.70
CA LEU A 241 1.64 -20.77 14.85
C LEU A 241 1.41 -22.22 14.40
N LEU A 242 2.19 -22.68 13.43
CA LEU A 242 2.19 -24.07 12.97
C LEU A 242 3.29 -24.83 13.70
N HIS A 243 2.92 -25.73 14.60
CA HIS A 243 3.88 -26.57 15.30
C HIS A 243 4.08 -27.87 14.54
N LEU A 244 5.22 -27.97 13.84
CA LEU A 244 5.64 -29.16 13.12
C LEU A 244 6.28 -30.15 14.08
N VAL A 245 5.74 -31.37 14.10
CA VAL A 245 6.23 -32.51 14.87
C VAL A 245 6.52 -33.65 13.90
N ASP A 246 7.69 -34.28 14.04
CA ASP A 246 8.03 -35.47 13.26
C ASP A 246 7.36 -36.71 13.87
N ILE A 247 6.63 -37.48 13.06
CA ILE A 247 5.91 -38.68 13.53
C ILE A 247 6.82 -39.91 13.68
N ALA A 248 7.95 -39.92 12.98
CA ALA A 248 8.92 -40.99 12.99
C ALA A 248 10.36 -40.42 12.99
N PRO A 249 10.78 -39.81 14.11
CA PRO A 249 12.15 -39.34 14.24
C PRO A 249 13.11 -40.53 14.11
N ILE A 250 14.12 -40.37 13.24
CA ILE A 250 15.16 -41.38 13.00
C ILE A 250 15.99 -41.64 14.28
N ASP A 251 15.99 -40.68 15.20
CA ASP A 251 16.72 -40.70 16.48
C ASP A 251 15.99 -41.44 17.62
N GLU A 252 14.84 -42.09 17.35
CA GLU A 252 13.98 -42.76 18.37
C GLU A 252 13.52 -41.85 19.53
N SER A 253 13.70 -40.53 19.40
CA SER A 253 13.29 -39.55 20.41
C SER A 253 11.76 -39.45 20.48
N ASN A 254 11.22 -39.35 21.71
CA ASN A 254 9.77 -39.29 21.92
C ASN A 254 9.18 -38.00 21.32
N PRO A 255 8.25 -38.08 20.33
CA PRO A 255 7.60 -36.91 19.75
C PRO A 255 6.88 -36.05 20.79
N VAL A 256 6.40 -36.68 21.86
CA VAL A 256 5.71 -36.01 22.97
C VAL A 256 6.64 -35.09 23.75
N GLU A 257 7.86 -35.55 24.07
CA GLU A 257 8.85 -34.75 24.80
C GLU A 257 9.34 -33.60 23.94
N ASN A 258 9.58 -33.87 22.65
CA ASN A 258 9.99 -32.87 21.67
C ASN A 258 9.01 -31.70 21.56
N ALA A 259 7.70 -31.97 21.54
CA ALA A 259 6.73 -30.89 21.57
C ALA A 259 6.77 -30.16 22.92
N LYS A 260 6.75 -30.88 24.05
CA LYS A 260 6.76 -30.29 25.40
C LYS A 260 7.95 -29.34 25.62
N VAL A 261 9.13 -29.67 25.09
CA VAL A 261 10.31 -28.78 25.09
C VAL A 261 9.98 -27.46 24.38
N ILE A 262 9.45 -27.52 23.16
CA ILE A 262 9.06 -26.32 22.40
C ILE A 262 7.96 -25.52 23.10
N ILE A 263 6.98 -26.19 23.74
CA ILE A 263 5.94 -25.50 24.52
C ILE A 263 6.56 -24.74 25.70
N ASN A 264 7.46 -25.40 26.44
CA ASN A 264 8.10 -24.81 27.60
C ASN A 264 9.02 -23.65 27.21
N GLU A 265 9.79 -23.78 26.13
CA GLU A 265 10.56 -22.67 25.58
C GLU A 265 9.64 -21.50 25.26
N LEU A 266 8.57 -21.73 24.51
CA LEU A 266 7.66 -20.67 24.08
C LEU A 266 6.99 -19.95 25.25
N ASN A 267 6.61 -20.69 26.30
CA ASN A 267 6.08 -20.14 27.56
C ASN A 267 7.11 -19.30 28.34
N GLN A 268 8.39 -19.70 28.33
CA GLN A 268 9.45 -18.96 29.03
C GLN A 268 9.78 -17.61 28.37
N TYR A 269 9.54 -17.47 27.06
CA TYR A 269 9.88 -16.25 26.32
C TYR A 269 8.75 -15.22 26.28
N SER A 270 7.50 -15.61 25.98
CA SER A 270 6.38 -14.66 25.91
C SER A 270 5.03 -15.33 26.16
N GLU A 271 4.35 -14.91 27.21
CA GLU A 271 2.97 -15.34 27.51
C GLU A 271 2.00 -14.95 26.38
N ASN A 272 2.22 -13.80 25.72
CA ASN A 272 1.41 -13.36 24.60
C ASN A 272 1.56 -14.27 23.38
N LEU A 273 2.75 -14.84 23.16
CA LEU A 273 2.98 -15.78 22.06
C LEU A 273 2.39 -17.16 22.38
N ALA A 274 2.42 -17.58 23.64
CA ALA A 274 1.87 -18.85 24.11
C ALA A 274 0.35 -18.95 24.01
N GLN A 275 -0.34 -17.82 24.20
CA GLN A 275 -1.80 -17.74 24.11
C GLN A 275 -2.33 -17.76 22.67
N LYS A 276 -1.45 -17.67 21.65
CA LYS A 276 -1.86 -17.65 20.25
C LYS A 276 -2.45 -18.97 19.78
N PRO A 277 -3.36 -18.92 18.80
CA PRO A 277 -3.86 -20.12 18.15
C PRO A 277 -2.70 -20.86 17.49
N ARG A 278 -2.50 -22.09 17.93
CA ARG A 278 -1.43 -22.97 17.50
C ARG A 278 -2.05 -24.22 16.91
N TRP A 279 -1.54 -24.68 15.78
CA TRP A 279 -2.01 -25.90 15.13
C TRP A 279 -0.89 -26.93 15.15
N LEU A 280 -1.21 -28.15 15.56
CA LEU A 280 -0.27 -29.27 15.49
C LEU A 280 -0.25 -29.82 14.06
N VAL A 281 0.94 -29.99 13.52
CA VAL A 281 1.17 -30.49 12.16
C VAL A 281 2.16 -31.64 12.24
N PHE A 282 1.67 -32.86 12.07
CA PHE A 282 2.50 -34.06 11.99
C PHE A 282 3.08 -34.20 10.58
N ASN A 283 4.40 -34.21 10.48
CA ASN A 283 5.13 -34.32 9.23
C ASN A 283 5.76 -35.72 9.08
N LYS A 284 6.17 -36.06 7.85
CA LYS A 284 6.78 -37.36 7.45
C LYS A 284 5.85 -38.57 7.57
N VAL A 285 4.57 -38.37 7.28
CA VAL A 285 3.58 -39.46 7.22
C VAL A 285 3.94 -40.49 6.15
N ASP A 286 4.73 -40.13 5.13
CA ASP A 286 5.20 -41.02 4.08
C ASP A 286 6.08 -42.18 4.56
N LEU A 287 6.68 -42.08 5.75
CA LEU A 287 7.52 -43.13 6.33
C LEU A 287 6.72 -44.22 7.04
N VAL A 288 5.42 -44.00 7.27
CA VAL A 288 4.55 -44.85 8.08
C VAL A 288 3.27 -45.15 7.29
N GLY A 289 2.66 -46.33 7.48
CA GLY A 289 1.36 -46.61 6.84
C GLY A 289 0.30 -45.60 7.30
N ALA A 290 -0.63 -45.20 6.42
CA ALA A 290 -1.64 -44.17 6.73
C ALA A 290 -2.50 -44.48 7.97
N GLU A 291 -2.80 -45.76 8.21
CA GLU A 291 -3.55 -46.21 9.40
C GLU A 291 -2.70 -46.10 10.68
N GLU A 292 -1.45 -46.56 10.63
CA GLU A 292 -0.53 -46.49 11.77
C GLU A 292 -0.12 -45.04 12.11
N ALA A 293 0.00 -44.18 11.10
CA ALA A 293 0.23 -42.75 11.30
C ALA A 293 -0.95 -42.08 12.01
N ALA A 294 -2.19 -42.44 11.66
CA ALA A 294 -3.38 -41.90 12.32
C ALA A 294 -3.48 -42.36 13.79
N GLU A 295 -3.14 -43.62 14.09
CA GLU A 295 -3.10 -44.12 15.46
C GLU A 295 -2.02 -43.43 16.30
N ARG A 296 -0.80 -43.28 15.76
CA ARG A 296 0.28 -42.57 16.44
C ARG A 296 -0.04 -41.10 16.66
N ALA A 297 -0.60 -40.42 15.67
CA ALA A 297 -1.01 -39.02 15.80
C ALA A 297 -2.07 -38.83 16.90
N LYS A 298 -3.04 -39.75 17.00
CA LYS A 298 -4.04 -39.73 18.08
C LYS A 298 -3.42 -39.97 19.45
N ALA A 299 -2.57 -40.99 19.58
CA ALA A 299 -1.88 -41.28 20.84
C ALA A 299 -1.05 -40.08 21.31
N ILE A 300 -0.32 -39.43 20.40
CA ILE A 300 0.49 -38.24 20.69
C ILE A 300 -0.40 -37.04 21.08
N ALA A 301 -1.53 -36.84 20.41
CA ALA A 301 -2.47 -35.76 20.74
C ALA A 301 -3.12 -35.96 22.11
N GLU A 302 -3.51 -37.19 22.45
CA GLU A 302 -4.07 -37.56 23.76
C GLU A 302 -3.04 -37.39 24.88
N ASP A 303 -1.79 -37.84 24.69
CA ASP A 303 -0.71 -37.69 25.66
C ASP A 303 -0.28 -36.23 25.91
N MET A 304 -0.54 -35.35 24.94
CA MET A 304 -0.34 -33.90 25.10
C MET A 304 -1.55 -33.19 25.74
N GLY A 305 -2.70 -33.86 25.87
CA GLY A 305 -3.94 -33.21 26.28
C GLY A 305 -4.41 -32.16 25.27
N TRP A 306 -4.16 -32.38 23.98
CA TRP A 306 -4.44 -31.40 22.94
C TRP A 306 -5.86 -31.53 22.39
N GLU A 307 -6.72 -30.56 22.70
CA GLU A 307 -8.12 -30.53 22.23
C GLU A 307 -8.29 -29.83 20.86
N GLY A 308 -7.20 -29.30 20.29
CA GLY A 308 -7.23 -28.57 19.02
C GLY A 308 -7.16 -29.47 17.80
N LYS A 309 -7.49 -28.90 16.62
CA LYS A 309 -7.28 -29.58 15.33
C LYS A 309 -5.79 -29.88 15.11
N TYR A 310 -5.50 -31.09 14.65
CA TYR A 310 -4.19 -31.49 14.18
C TYR A 310 -4.25 -31.87 12.70
N TYR A 311 -3.16 -31.65 11.98
CA TYR A 311 -3.02 -31.96 10.56
C TYR A 311 -1.92 -33.00 10.36
N MET A 312 -2.09 -33.83 9.35
CA MET A 312 -1.11 -34.82 8.92
C MET A 312 -0.67 -34.46 7.51
N ILE A 313 0.63 -34.25 7.32
CA ILE A 313 1.19 -33.83 6.05
C ILE A 313 2.44 -34.65 5.69
N SER A 314 2.69 -34.78 4.39
CA SER A 314 4.01 -35.12 3.88
C SER A 314 4.53 -33.95 3.08
N ALA A 315 5.46 -33.18 3.66
CA ALA A 315 6.10 -32.06 2.98
C ALA A 315 6.88 -32.50 1.72
N ALA A 316 7.38 -33.75 1.69
CA ALA A 316 8.12 -34.30 0.55
C ALA A 316 7.19 -34.64 -0.63
N ASN A 317 6.08 -35.33 -0.36
CA ASN A 317 5.13 -35.76 -1.38
C ASN A 317 4.03 -34.73 -1.70
N ARG A 318 3.99 -33.61 -0.96
CA ARG A 318 2.95 -32.56 -1.02
C ARG A 318 1.54 -33.06 -0.66
N GLU A 319 1.45 -34.18 0.03
CA GLU A 319 0.18 -34.74 0.51
C GLU A 319 -0.30 -33.99 1.77
N GLY A 320 -1.59 -33.64 1.80
CA GLY A 320 -2.21 -32.91 2.92
C GLY A 320 -1.85 -31.42 3.02
N VAL A 321 -0.83 -30.97 2.29
CA VAL A 321 -0.29 -29.59 2.36
C VAL A 321 -1.31 -28.56 1.87
N ASN A 322 -2.00 -28.81 0.74
CA ASN A 322 -2.97 -27.86 0.19
C ASN A 322 -4.18 -27.66 1.11
N ALA A 323 -4.65 -28.73 1.77
CA ALA A 323 -5.76 -28.65 2.71
C ALA A 323 -5.39 -27.81 3.94
N LEU A 324 -4.18 -28.00 4.48
CA LEU A 324 -3.64 -27.17 5.55
C LEU A 324 -3.57 -25.69 5.13
N CYS A 325 -3.05 -25.38 3.93
CA CYS A 325 -2.96 -23.99 3.46
C CYS A 325 -4.33 -23.31 3.28
N TRP A 326 -5.34 -24.06 2.80
CA TRP A 326 -6.71 -23.56 2.70
C TRP A 326 -7.31 -23.25 4.08
N ASP A 327 -7.14 -24.15 5.04
CA ASP A 327 -7.63 -23.94 6.39
C ASP A 327 -6.91 -22.76 7.07
N VAL A 328 -5.60 -22.65 6.90
CA VAL A 328 -4.81 -21.50 7.39
C VAL A 328 -5.32 -20.20 6.79
N MET A 329 -5.59 -20.15 5.48
CA MET A 329 -6.13 -18.96 4.83
C MET A 329 -7.52 -18.59 5.36
N ASN A 330 -8.41 -19.58 5.51
CA ASN A 330 -9.73 -19.39 6.11
C ASN A 330 -9.61 -18.86 7.54
N PHE A 331 -8.65 -19.38 8.31
CA PHE A 331 -8.39 -18.93 9.66
C PHE A 331 -7.92 -17.48 9.71
N ILE A 332 -6.95 -17.12 8.86
CA ILE A 332 -6.41 -15.75 8.72
C ILE A 332 -7.53 -14.76 8.35
N ASN A 333 -8.47 -15.16 7.50
CA ASN A 333 -9.61 -14.34 7.10
C ASN A 333 -10.71 -14.26 8.19
N SER A 334 -10.91 -15.33 8.96
CA SER A 334 -11.96 -15.41 9.98
C SER A 334 -11.65 -14.68 11.28
N GLN A 335 -10.37 -14.50 11.62
CA GLN A 335 -9.97 -13.74 12.80
C GLN A 335 -9.88 -12.25 12.46
N PRO A 336 -10.70 -11.37 13.07
CA PRO A 336 -10.50 -9.93 12.96
C PRO A 336 -9.15 -9.58 13.60
N LYS A 337 -8.31 -8.82 12.89
CA LYS A 337 -6.98 -8.42 13.39
C LYS A 337 -7.16 -7.68 14.71
N ALA A 338 -6.55 -8.20 15.78
CA ALA A 338 -6.51 -7.52 17.07
C ALA A 338 -5.90 -6.13 16.87
N MET A 339 -6.75 -5.14 17.14
CA MET A 339 -6.58 -3.69 17.19
C MET A 339 -5.16 -3.13 17.06
N ALA A 340 -5.03 -2.24 16.07
CA ALA A 340 -4.36 -0.95 16.13
C ALA A 340 -3.55 -0.69 17.42
N ILE A 341 -2.22 -0.75 17.31
CA ILE A 341 -1.35 -0.11 18.29
C ILE A 341 -1.29 1.37 17.92
N GLU A 342 -1.63 2.22 18.90
CA GLU A 342 -1.45 3.67 18.87
C GLU A 342 0.01 4.02 18.57
N GLU A 343 0.28 4.55 17.38
CA GLU A 343 1.45 5.38 17.14
C GLU A 343 0.98 6.76 16.67
N SER A 344 1.57 7.77 17.32
CA SER A 344 1.29 9.20 17.30
C SER A 344 0.98 9.75 15.91
N ALA A 345 -0.03 10.63 15.85
CA ALA A 345 -0.38 11.39 14.66
C ALA A 345 0.89 11.96 13.99
N PRO A 346 1.16 11.67 12.71
CA PRO A 346 2.19 12.40 12.00
C PRO A 346 1.75 13.87 11.92
N GLU A 347 2.63 14.78 12.31
CA GLU A 347 2.47 16.21 12.06
C GLU A 347 2.12 16.41 10.58
N LYS A 348 1.12 17.25 10.31
CA LYS A 348 0.76 17.64 8.95
C LYS A 348 2.03 18.17 8.27
N VAL A 349 2.55 17.41 7.32
CA VAL A 349 3.55 17.93 6.38
C VAL A 349 2.76 18.87 5.48
N GLU A 350 2.83 20.18 5.77
CA GLU A 350 2.37 21.20 4.85
C GLU A 350 3.24 21.11 3.59
N PHE A 351 2.59 20.81 2.47
CA PHE A 351 3.26 20.75 1.17
C PHE A 351 3.72 22.16 0.79
N MET A 352 4.98 22.31 0.35
CA MET A 352 5.55 23.58 -0.16
C MET A 352 4.78 24.25 -1.31
N TRP A 353 3.75 23.60 -1.86
CA TRP A 353 2.90 24.14 -2.93
C TRP A 353 1.63 24.86 -2.45
N ASP A 354 1.21 24.68 -1.20
CA ASP A 354 0.08 25.44 -0.65
C ASP A 354 0.43 26.94 -0.48
N ASP A 355 1.70 27.27 -0.34
CA ASP A 355 2.22 28.65 -0.34
C ASP A 355 2.30 29.24 -1.75
N TYR A 356 2.77 28.47 -2.74
CA TYR A 356 2.99 28.96 -4.11
C TYR A 356 1.70 29.47 -4.78
N HIS A 357 0.57 28.80 -4.53
CA HIS A 357 -0.72 29.21 -5.06
C HIS A 357 -1.31 30.39 -4.31
N ARG A 358 -1.03 30.49 -3.00
CA ARG A 358 -1.46 31.60 -2.15
C ARG A 358 -0.68 32.87 -2.50
N GLU A 359 0.61 32.73 -2.81
CA GLU A 359 1.47 33.80 -3.33
C GLU A 359 1.06 34.24 -4.73
N GLN A 360 0.75 33.33 -5.66
CA GLN A 360 0.27 33.73 -6.99
C GLN A 360 -1.12 34.37 -6.97
N LEU A 361 -2.04 33.89 -6.12
CA LEU A 361 -3.34 34.53 -5.95
C LEU A 361 -3.19 35.92 -5.31
N ALA A 362 -2.26 36.07 -4.35
CA ALA A 362 -1.95 37.35 -3.74
C ALA A 362 -1.23 38.32 -4.70
N GLU A 363 -0.36 37.84 -5.59
CA GLU A 363 0.25 38.65 -6.66
C GLU A 363 -0.82 39.13 -7.66
N VAL A 364 -1.75 38.25 -8.07
CA VAL A 364 -2.83 38.61 -9.00
C VAL A 364 -3.87 39.54 -8.35
N GLU A 365 -4.15 39.39 -7.05
CA GLU A 365 -4.99 40.35 -6.30
C GLU A 365 -4.28 41.70 -6.11
N ALA A 366 -2.97 41.72 -5.81
CA ALA A 366 -2.20 42.96 -5.68
C ALA A 366 -2.07 43.72 -7.02
N GLU A 367 -1.85 43.01 -8.14
CA GLU A 367 -1.88 43.61 -9.48
C GLU A 367 -3.28 44.10 -9.88
N ALA A 368 -4.35 43.52 -9.29
CA ALA A 368 -5.72 43.96 -9.52
C ALA A 368 -6.12 45.16 -8.64
N ASP A 369 -5.51 45.34 -7.46
CA ASP A 369 -5.75 46.47 -6.56
C ASP A 369 -4.95 47.72 -6.99
N ASP A 370 -3.74 47.57 -7.56
CA ASP A 370 -2.92 48.70 -8.07
C ASP A 370 -3.56 49.42 -9.28
N ASP A 371 -4.53 48.79 -9.97
CA ASP A 371 -5.27 49.37 -11.11
C ASP A 371 -6.55 50.13 -10.67
N TRP A 372 -6.84 50.24 -9.36
CA TRP A 372 -8.02 50.94 -8.81
C TRP A 372 -7.73 52.28 -8.13
N ASP A 373 -6.48 52.74 -8.15
CA ASP A 373 -6.06 54.03 -7.56
C ASP A 373 -6.00 55.19 -8.58
N ASP A 374 -6.83 55.15 -9.63
CA ASP A 374 -7.04 56.29 -10.54
C ASP A 374 -8.55 56.59 -10.70
N ASP A 375 -9.09 57.37 -9.75
CA ASP A 375 -9.78 58.66 -9.98
C ASP A 375 -10.65 59.06 -8.76
N TRP A 376 -10.95 60.36 -8.67
CA TRP A 376 -12.01 61.03 -7.89
C TRP A 376 -11.60 61.81 -6.62
N ASP A 377 -10.71 62.80 -6.78
CA ASP A 377 -10.76 64.00 -5.94
C ASP A 377 -11.88 64.93 -6.47
N GLU A 378 -13.06 64.86 -5.85
CA GLU A 378 -14.10 65.88 -5.92
C GLU A 378 -13.68 67.07 -5.05
N ASP A 379 -13.10 68.11 -5.66
CA ASP A 379 -12.99 69.45 -5.07
C ASP A 379 -13.15 70.49 -6.21
N ASP A 380 -14.41 70.77 -6.56
CA ASP A 380 -14.78 71.84 -7.48
C ASP A 380 -15.71 72.81 -6.73
N ASP A 381 -15.11 73.68 -5.91
CA ASP A 381 -15.80 74.79 -5.23
C ASP A 381 -14.87 76.01 -5.14
N GLU A 382 -14.48 76.55 -6.31
CA GLU A 382 -13.86 77.88 -6.40
C GLU A 382 -14.80 78.86 -7.14
N GLY A 383 -15.47 79.70 -6.35
CA GLY A 383 -16.44 80.68 -6.82
C GLY A 383 -15.83 81.74 -7.74
N VAL A 384 -16.49 81.97 -8.88
CA VAL A 384 -16.14 83.04 -9.82
C VAL A 384 -16.59 84.40 -9.23
N GLU A 385 -15.64 85.21 -8.77
CA GLU A 385 -15.88 86.63 -8.46
C GLU A 385 -16.03 87.46 -9.74
N ILE A 386 -17.24 87.95 -10.00
CA ILE A 386 -17.52 88.91 -11.08
C ILE A 386 -17.34 90.33 -10.53
N VAL A 387 -16.25 90.99 -10.89
CA VAL A 387 -16.03 92.41 -10.60
C VAL A 387 -16.61 93.26 -11.74
N TYR A 388 -17.67 94.03 -11.45
CA TYR A 388 -18.16 95.08 -12.35
C TYR A 388 -17.35 96.36 -12.13
N GLN A 389 -16.67 96.85 -13.17
CA GLN A 389 -16.10 98.20 -13.19
C GLN A 389 -16.98 99.11 -14.04
N LYS A 390 -17.25 100.31 -13.50
CA LYS A 390 -18.19 101.31 -14.00
C LYS A 390 -17.57 102.22 -15.07
#